data_AF-A0A3B9Q5M0-F1
#
_entry.id   AF-A0A3B9Q5M0-F1
#
_cell.length_a   1.000
_cell.length_b   1.000
_cell.length_c   1.000
_cell.angle_alpha   90.00
_cell.angle_beta   90.00
_cell.angle_gamma   90.00
#
_symmetry.space_group_name_H-M   'P 1'
#
loop_
_entity.id
_entity.type
_entity.pdbx_description
1 polymer ?
#
loop_
_entity_poly.entity_id
_entity_poly.type
_entity_poly.pdbx_seq_one_letter_code
_entity_poly.pdbx_strand_id
1 'polypeptide(L)'
;MAIAWWSSWQTEIFSISVTNRSERVALPSILQFLHKTCYGILPMNEMITIIKKNESGEAVFEYQGDLVRKTERGLLVEAVFGIERVQVENVVFLKGDLFNEYYLFEKWFNIYEVHIEETEVIKAWYCNICRPMTYQMDSIAYEDLALDLLVYPDGRHSILDRDEFRALHINGHERRMALEGLEELVQLFQTTLTPNLVDLL
;
A
#
# COMPACT_ATOMS: atom_id res chain seq x y z
N MET A 1 -25.84 15.71 6.86
CA MET A 1 -25.46 15.56 5.44
C MET A 1 -23.96 15.47 5.39
N ALA A 2 -23.42 14.28 5.64
CA ALA A 2 -22.00 13.98 5.55
C ALA A 2 -21.77 13.48 4.13
N ILE A 3 -21.13 14.32 3.32
CA ILE A 3 -20.73 13.98 1.96
C ILE A 3 -19.52 13.06 2.11
N ALA A 4 -19.64 11.89 1.47
CA ALA A 4 -18.64 10.84 1.39
C ALA A 4 -17.26 11.40 1.01
N TRP A 5 -16.26 11.16 1.86
CA TRP A 5 -14.89 11.64 1.61
C TRP A 5 -14.10 10.73 0.67
N TRP A 6 -14.56 9.49 0.44
CA TRP A 6 -13.88 8.48 -0.39
C TRP A 6 -14.50 8.23 -1.78
N SER A 7 -15.79 8.52 -2.01
CA SER A 7 -16.41 8.33 -3.34
C SER A 7 -16.00 9.39 -4.37
N SER A 8 -15.42 10.51 -3.94
CA SER A 8 -15.04 11.64 -4.79
C SER A 8 -13.70 11.50 -5.52
N TRP A 9 -12.87 10.50 -5.18
CA TRP A 9 -11.58 10.28 -5.84
C TRP A 9 -11.67 9.39 -7.10
N GLN A 10 -12.76 8.65 -7.27
CA GLN A 10 -12.94 7.74 -8.41
C GLN A 10 -13.32 8.43 -9.72
N THR A 11 -13.64 9.73 -9.70
CA THR A 11 -14.14 10.44 -10.90
C THR A 11 -13.11 11.34 -11.61
N GLU A 12 -11.94 11.60 -11.02
CA GLU A 12 -10.94 12.52 -11.61
C GLU A 12 -9.60 11.86 -11.97
N ILE A 13 -9.54 10.53 -12.10
CA ILE A 13 -8.34 9.85 -12.58
C ILE A 13 -8.62 9.11 -13.90
N PHE A 14 -9.20 9.83 -14.86
CA PHE A 14 -9.23 9.43 -16.27
C PHE A 14 -8.00 9.96 -17.02
N SER A 15 -6.79 9.74 -16.47
CA SER A 15 -5.50 9.72 -17.19
C SER A 15 -4.35 9.92 -16.21
N ILE A 16 -3.85 8.85 -15.58
CA ILE A 16 -2.46 8.85 -15.14
C ILE A 16 -1.66 8.22 -16.27
N SER A 17 -1.05 9.07 -17.07
CA SER A 17 0.05 8.64 -17.93
C SER A 17 1.24 8.38 -17.02
N VAL A 18 1.63 7.12 -16.87
CA VAL A 18 2.99 6.78 -16.40
C VAL A 18 3.93 7.43 -17.40
N THR A 19 4.68 8.45 -16.97
CA THR A 19 5.81 8.94 -17.77
C THR A 19 6.80 7.79 -17.87
N ASN A 20 6.92 7.26 -19.09
CA ASN A 20 7.81 6.19 -19.46
C ASN A 20 9.18 6.41 -18.80
N ARG A 21 9.59 5.53 -17.87
CA ARG A 21 10.90 5.57 -17.20
C ARG A 21 12.04 5.18 -18.15
N SER A 22 11.89 5.40 -19.46
CA SER A 22 12.87 5.08 -20.50
C SER A 22 13.82 6.22 -20.85
N GLU A 23 13.68 7.43 -20.28
CA GLU A 23 14.54 8.57 -20.64
C GLU A 23 15.33 9.21 -19.49
N ARG A 24 15.30 8.64 -18.28
CA ARG A 24 16.27 9.00 -17.23
C ARG A 24 16.77 7.76 -16.49
N VAL A 25 17.67 7.02 -17.12
CA VAL A 25 18.64 6.21 -16.38
C VAL A 25 19.64 7.20 -15.78
N ALA A 26 19.28 7.82 -14.66
CA ALA A 26 20.31 8.24 -13.72
C ALA A 26 20.90 6.94 -13.16
N LEU A 27 22.19 6.71 -13.39
CA LEU A 27 22.90 5.61 -12.75
C LEU A 27 22.62 5.70 -11.24
N PRO A 28 22.13 4.62 -10.60
CA PRO A 28 21.98 4.61 -9.15
C PRO A 28 23.30 5.04 -8.53
N SER A 29 23.25 5.93 -7.54
CA SER A 29 24.47 6.29 -6.81
C SER A 29 25.09 5.01 -6.25
N ILE A 30 26.42 4.95 -6.19
CA ILE A 30 27.14 3.78 -5.66
C ILE A 30 26.63 3.40 -4.26
N LEU A 31 26.18 4.37 -3.45
CA LEU A 31 25.53 4.09 -2.16
C LEU A 31 24.19 3.35 -2.28
N GLN A 32 23.35 3.71 -3.26
CA GLN A 32 22.03 3.11 -3.47
C GLN A 32 22.15 1.65 -3.98
N PHE A 33 23.15 1.37 -4.81
CA PHE A 33 23.47 0.02 -5.26
C PHE A 33 24.08 -0.85 -4.15
N LEU A 34 24.91 -0.25 -3.28
CA LEU A 34 25.50 -0.93 -2.12
C LEU A 34 24.45 -1.21 -1.03
N HIS A 35 23.48 -0.31 -0.79
CA HIS A 35 22.42 -0.56 0.20
C HIS A 35 21.48 -1.69 -0.23
N LYS A 36 21.10 -1.75 -1.53
CA LYS A 36 20.28 -2.85 -2.07
C LYS A 36 20.98 -4.22 -1.99
N THR A 37 22.31 -4.27 -2.12
CA THR A 37 23.09 -5.52 -1.95
C THR A 37 23.31 -5.92 -0.48
N CYS A 38 23.31 -4.98 0.48
CA CYS A 38 23.45 -5.31 1.90
C CYS A 38 22.29 -6.12 2.49
N TYR A 39 21.09 -6.05 1.88
CA TYR A 39 19.92 -6.88 2.22
C TYR A 39 19.78 -8.14 1.36
N GLY A 40 20.75 -8.45 0.48
CA GLY A 40 20.66 -9.58 -0.45
C GLY A 40 19.57 -9.43 -1.52
N ILE A 41 19.09 -8.21 -1.77
CA ILE A 41 18.02 -7.92 -2.73
C ILE A 41 18.67 -7.54 -4.06
N LEU A 42 18.84 -8.52 -4.94
CA LEU A 42 19.02 -8.22 -6.36
C LEU A 42 17.65 -7.76 -6.88
N PRO A 43 17.51 -6.52 -7.42
CA PRO A 43 16.22 -6.06 -7.91
C PRO A 43 15.80 -6.94 -9.09
N MET A 44 14.70 -7.65 -8.93
CA MET A 44 13.94 -8.17 -10.06
C MET A 44 13.24 -6.95 -10.66
N ASN A 45 13.76 -6.39 -11.76
CA ASN A 45 13.08 -5.29 -12.46
C ASN A 45 11.90 -5.84 -13.28
N GLU A 46 10.99 -6.56 -12.62
CA GLU A 46 9.74 -7.05 -13.21
C GLU A 46 8.64 -6.05 -12.86
N MET A 47 8.04 -5.47 -13.89
CA MET A 47 6.88 -4.60 -13.74
C MET A 47 5.66 -5.46 -13.39
N ILE A 48 4.89 -5.03 -12.40
CA ILE A 48 3.67 -5.71 -11.95
C ILE A 48 2.49 -4.75 -11.99
N THR A 49 1.32 -5.26 -12.36
CA THR A 49 0.07 -4.49 -12.31
C THR A 49 -0.60 -4.70 -10.96
N ILE A 50 -1.02 -3.62 -10.30
CA ILE A 50 -1.78 -3.65 -9.06
C ILE A 50 -3.21 -3.18 -9.35
N ILE A 51 -4.19 -3.97 -8.93
CA ILE A 51 -5.62 -3.72 -9.15
C ILE A 51 -6.32 -3.63 -7.78
N LYS A 52 -6.74 -2.43 -7.40
CA LYS A 52 -7.63 -2.22 -6.26
C LYS A 52 -9.06 -2.44 -6.72
N LYS A 53 -9.78 -3.31 -6.01
CA LYS A 53 -11.20 -3.56 -6.21
C LYS A 53 -12.01 -3.04 -5.03
N ASN A 54 -13.28 -2.71 -5.27
CA ASN A 54 -14.24 -2.49 -4.19
C ASN A 54 -14.64 -3.82 -3.52
N GLU A 55 -15.50 -3.75 -2.49
CA GLU A 55 -15.96 -4.90 -1.72
C GLU A 55 -16.79 -5.89 -2.55
N SER A 56 -17.31 -5.45 -3.71
CA SER A 56 -18.06 -6.26 -4.68
C SER A 56 -17.17 -6.91 -5.74
N GLY A 57 -15.86 -6.67 -5.71
CA GLY A 57 -14.88 -7.24 -6.63
C GLY A 57 -14.70 -6.47 -7.94
N GLU A 58 -15.30 -5.29 -8.07
CA GLU A 58 -15.18 -4.43 -9.25
C GLU A 58 -13.89 -3.61 -9.16
N ALA A 59 -13.12 -3.56 -10.26
CA ALA A 59 -11.89 -2.76 -10.30
C ALA A 59 -12.24 -1.27 -10.24
N VAL A 60 -11.62 -0.57 -9.28
CA VAL A 60 -11.83 0.87 -9.05
C VAL A 60 -10.56 1.69 -9.25
N PHE A 61 -9.39 1.04 -9.18
CA PHE A 61 -8.12 1.69 -9.44
C PHE A 61 -7.08 0.67 -9.91
N GLU A 62 -6.23 1.07 -10.86
CA GLU A 62 -5.18 0.23 -11.44
C GLU A 62 -3.93 1.07 -11.67
N TYR A 63 -2.78 0.53 -11.33
CA TYR A 63 -1.47 1.17 -11.52
C TYR A 63 -0.36 0.13 -11.62
N GLN A 64 0.85 0.58 -11.96
CA GLN A 64 2.02 -0.26 -12.10
C GLN A 64 3.04 0.02 -11.00
N GLY A 65 3.76 -1.01 -10.61
CA GLY A 65 4.91 -0.92 -9.70
C GLY A 65 6.04 -1.86 -10.13
N ASP A 66 7.17 -1.73 -9.44
CA ASP A 66 8.34 -2.59 -9.61
C ASP A 66 8.30 -3.71 -8.55
N LEU A 67 8.26 -4.98 -8.97
CA LEU A 67 8.28 -6.13 -8.07
C LEU A 67 9.68 -6.33 -7.47
N VAL A 68 9.92 -5.78 -6.28
CA VAL A 68 11.24 -5.82 -5.63
C VAL A 68 11.55 -7.19 -5.05
N ARG A 69 10.56 -7.85 -4.44
CA ARG A 69 10.75 -9.13 -3.77
C ARG A 69 9.50 -10.00 -3.85
N LYS A 70 9.72 -11.30 -4.03
CA LYS A 70 8.70 -12.33 -3.96
C LYS A 70 9.16 -13.45 -3.04
N THR A 71 8.33 -13.83 -2.09
CA THR A 71 8.58 -14.92 -1.14
C THR A 71 7.40 -15.89 -1.14
N GLU A 72 7.45 -16.90 -0.27
CA GLU A 72 6.30 -17.78 -0.03
C GLU A 72 5.16 -17.10 0.74
N ARG A 73 5.42 -15.97 1.42
CA ARG A 73 4.43 -15.26 2.26
C ARG A 73 3.80 -14.06 1.57
N GLY A 74 4.49 -13.46 0.60
CA GLY A 74 3.94 -12.32 -0.13
C GLY A 74 4.90 -11.68 -1.13
N LEU A 75 4.56 -10.45 -1.49
CA LEU A 75 5.27 -9.62 -2.47
C LEU A 75 5.58 -8.25 -1.84
N LEU A 76 6.76 -7.72 -2.17
CA LEU A 76 7.11 -6.31 -1.98
C LEU A 76 7.14 -5.64 -3.34
N VAL A 77 6.40 -4.55 -3.47
CA VAL A 77 6.35 -3.72 -4.67
C VAL A 77 6.77 -2.30 -4.33
N GLU A 78 7.64 -1.71 -5.15
CA GLU A 78 7.95 -0.27 -5.11
C GLU A 78 7.04 0.43 -6.12
N ALA A 79 6.27 1.43 -5.68
CA ALA A 79 5.43 2.25 -6.56
C ALA A 79 5.63 3.75 -6.24
N VAL A 80 5.53 4.60 -7.27
CA VAL A 80 5.67 6.05 -7.11
C VAL A 80 4.29 6.70 -7.12
N PHE A 81 3.98 7.47 -6.07
CA PHE A 81 2.70 8.14 -5.95
C PHE A 81 2.49 9.15 -7.08
N GLY A 82 1.42 8.97 -7.86
CA GLY A 82 1.16 9.75 -9.07
C GLY A 82 0.27 10.97 -8.89
N ILE A 83 -0.43 11.10 -7.75
CA ILE A 83 -1.41 12.15 -7.51
C ILE A 83 -0.72 13.37 -6.91
N GLU A 84 -0.99 14.57 -7.43
CA GLU A 84 -0.32 15.83 -7.05
C GLU A 84 -0.28 16.04 -5.53
N ARG A 85 -1.42 15.82 -4.86
CA ARG A 85 -1.53 15.96 -3.41
C ARG A 85 -2.76 15.22 -2.89
N VAL A 86 -2.58 14.42 -1.85
CA VAL A 86 -3.66 13.84 -1.03
C VAL A 86 -3.34 14.09 0.44
N GLN A 87 -4.33 14.55 1.21
CA GLN A 87 -4.19 14.74 2.64
C GLN A 87 -5.06 13.73 3.38
N VAL A 88 -4.45 12.97 4.29
CA VAL A 88 -5.10 12.01 5.17
C VAL A 88 -4.78 12.41 6.60
N GLU A 89 -5.78 12.91 7.32
CA GLU A 89 -5.59 13.56 8.62
C GLU A 89 -4.43 14.58 8.61
N ASN A 90 -3.34 14.27 9.31
CA ASN A 90 -2.15 15.13 9.46
C ASN A 90 -1.00 14.74 8.52
N VAL A 91 -1.19 13.75 7.65
CA VAL A 91 -0.18 13.31 6.68
C VAL A 91 -0.56 13.79 5.29
N VAL A 92 0.44 14.19 4.50
CA VAL A 92 0.26 14.62 3.13
C VAL A 92 1.11 13.75 2.21
N PHE A 93 0.42 13.01 1.35
CA PHE A 93 1.02 12.30 0.23
C PHE A 93 1.14 13.26 -0.95
N LEU A 94 2.32 13.28 -1.55
CA LEU A 94 2.67 14.17 -2.66
C LEU A 94 3.15 13.32 -3.82
N LYS A 95 2.89 13.81 -5.03
CA LYS A 95 3.41 13.19 -6.23
C LYS A 95 4.93 13.03 -6.13
N GLY A 96 5.41 11.83 -6.43
CA GLY A 96 6.81 11.47 -6.33
C GLY A 96 7.18 10.69 -5.06
N ASP A 97 6.32 10.70 -4.02
CA ASP A 97 6.54 9.86 -2.83
C ASP A 97 6.68 8.38 -3.22
N LEU A 98 7.66 7.70 -2.63
CA LEU A 98 7.87 6.27 -2.84
C LEU A 98 7.03 5.47 -1.84
N PHE A 99 6.30 4.50 -2.37
CA PHE A 99 5.48 3.56 -1.61
C PHE A 99 6.17 2.20 -1.69
N ASN A 100 6.59 1.70 -0.53
CA ASN A 100 6.96 0.30 -0.35
C ASN A 100 5.69 -0.45 0.05
N GLU A 101 5.15 -1.22 -0.88
CA GLU A 101 3.85 -1.88 -0.76
C GLU A 101 4.02 -3.37 -0.46
N TYR A 102 3.46 -3.79 0.68
CA TYR A 102 3.53 -5.17 1.18
C TYR A 102 2.20 -5.87 0.95
N TYR A 103 2.21 -6.86 0.04
CA TYR A 103 1.05 -7.67 -0.31
C TYR A 103 1.24 -9.11 0.18
N LEU A 104 0.53 -9.48 1.25
CA LEU A 104 0.68 -10.77 1.92
C LEU A 104 -0.43 -11.73 1.49
N PHE A 105 -0.08 -12.97 1.14
CA PHE A 105 -1.02 -13.92 0.51
C PHE A 105 -2.19 -14.33 1.41
N GLU A 106 -1.97 -14.40 2.73
CA GLU A 106 -2.96 -14.93 3.68
C GLU A 106 -3.50 -13.87 4.64
N LYS A 107 -3.09 -12.61 4.50
CA LYS A 107 -3.49 -11.53 5.42
C LYS A 107 -4.67 -10.73 4.90
N TRP A 108 -5.48 -10.25 5.83
CA TRP A 108 -6.64 -9.39 5.57
C TRP A 108 -6.28 -7.91 5.52
N PHE A 109 -5.06 -7.62 5.06
CA PHE A 109 -4.55 -6.28 4.89
C PHE A 109 -3.37 -6.26 3.93
N ASN A 110 -3.10 -5.07 3.40
CA ASN A 110 -1.80 -4.71 2.82
C ASN A 110 -1.24 -3.49 3.58
N ILE A 111 0.05 -3.22 3.43
CA ILE A 111 0.72 -2.10 4.09
C ILE A 111 1.45 -1.27 3.05
N TYR A 112 1.24 0.04 3.06
CA TYR A 112 2.02 1.02 2.30
C TYR A 112 2.91 1.77 3.27
N GLU A 113 4.21 1.49 3.24
CA GLU A 113 5.21 2.31 3.89
C GLU A 113 5.57 3.48 2.96
N VAL A 114 5.19 4.69 3.38
CA VAL A 114 5.27 5.88 2.55
C VAL A 114 6.51 6.69 2.91
N HIS A 115 7.37 6.92 1.92
CA HIS A 115 8.60 7.70 2.05
C HIS A 115 8.46 9.09 1.42
N ILE A 116 9.25 10.05 1.90
CA ILE A 116 9.41 11.33 1.19
C ILE A 116 10.23 11.06 -0.07
N GLU A 117 9.59 11.16 -1.23
CA GLU A 117 10.23 10.84 -2.52
C GLU A 117 11.03 9.52 -2.46
N GLU A 118 12.23 9.47 -3.04
CA GLU A 118 13.14 8.31 -2.96
C GLU A 118 14.09 8.36 -1.74
N THR A 119 13.72 9.06 -0.64
CA THR A 119 14.54 9.12 0.58
C THR A 119 14.17 8.02 1.57
N GLU A 120 15.01 7.78 2.59
CA GLU A 120 14.73 6.82 3.67
C GLU A 120 13.80 7.40 4.76
N VAL A 121 13.22 8.59 4.55
CA VAL A 121 12.40 9.27 5.55
C VAL A 121 10.95 8.83 5.41
N ILE A 122 10.50 8.01 6.34
CA ILE A 122 9.10 7.53 6.42
C ILE A 122 8.18 8.67 6.88
N LYS A 123 7.14 8.94 6.08
CA LYS A 123 6.02 9.84 6.42
C LYS A 123 5.01 9.17 7.33
N ALA A 124 4.62 7.94 6.98
CA ALA A 124 3.59 7.15 7.64
C ALA A 124 3.58 5.72 7.09
N TRP A 125 2.83 4.85 7.77
CA TRP A 125 2.31 3.61 7.18
C TRP A 125 0.81 3.75 6.99
N TYR A 126 0.33 3.46 5.78
CA TYR A 126 -1.08 3.42 5.45
C TYR A 126 -1.46 1.97 5.15
N CYS A 127 -2.35 1.38 5.95
CA CYS A 127 -2.73 -0.02 5.81
C CYS A 127 -4.19 -0.13 5.39
N ASN A 128 -4.45 -0.72 4.22
CA ASN A 128 -5.81 -1.04 3.81
C ASN A 128 -6.21 -2.37 4.47
N ILE A 129 -7.39 -2.43 5.09
CA ILE A 129 -8.02 -3.71 5.43
C ILE A 129 -8.73 -4.21 4.17
N CYS A 130 -8.35 -5.40 3.73
CA CYS A 130 -8.80 -5.97 2.47
C CYS A 130 -8.97 -7.48 2.58
N ARG A 131 -9.64 -8.11 1.61
CA ARG A 131 -9.55 -9.57 1.48
C ARG A 131 -8.13 -9.99 1.09
N PRO A 132 -7.72 -11.23 1.39
CA PRO A 132 -6.43 -11.76 0.95
C PRO A 132 -6.23 -11.55 -0.54
N MET A 133 -5.05 -11.04 -0.90
CA MET A 133 -4.76 -10.68 -2.28
C MET A 133 -4.69 -11.93 -3.17
N THR A 134 -4.99 -11.72 -4.45
CA THR A 134 -4.74 -12.70 -5.50
C THR A 134 -3.56 -12.24 -6.35
N TYR A 135 -2.72 -13.18 -6.77
CA TYR A 135 -1.59 -12.88 -7.63
C TYR A 135 -1.52 -13.89 -8.78
N GLN A 136 -1.67 -13.40 -10.02
CA GLN A 136 -1.68 -14.21 -11.24
C GLN A 136 -1.12 -13.41 -12.40
N MET A 137 -0.35 -14.06 -13.28
CA MET A 137 0.13 -13.50 -14.57
C MET A 137 0.65 -12.05 -14.43
N ASP A 138 1.52 -11.82 -13.44
CA ASP A 138 2.14 -10.51 -13.19
C ASP A 138 1.15 -9.40 -12.79
N SER A 139 0.07 -9.79 -12.12
CA SER A 139 -0.88 -8.87 -11.50
C SER A 139 -1.19 -9.25 -10.06
N ILE A 140 -1.29 -8.24 -9.19
CA ILE A 140 -1.87 -8.31 -7.85
C ILE A 140 -3.28 -7.73 -7.93
N ALA A 141 -4.26 -8.40 -7.33
CA ALA A 141 -5.58 -7.82 -7.10
C ALA A 141 -6.02 -8.06 -5.66
N TYR A 142 -6.53 -7.01 -5.01
CA TYR A 142 -7.09 -7.08 -3.66
C TYR A 142 -8.43 -6.36 -3.62
N GLU A 143 -9.33 -6.84 -2.77
CA GLU A 143 -10.67 -6.27 -2.57
C GLU A 143 -10.70 -5.50 -1.26
N ASP A 144 -10.82 -4.19 -1.38
CA ASP A 144 -10.80 -3.24 -0.28
C ASP A 144 -12.09 -3.30 0.55
N LEU A 145 -11.94 -3.23 1.87
CA LEU A 145 -13.06 -3.28 2.81
C LEU A 145 -13.28 -1.93 3.51
N ALA A 146 -12.83 -0.82 2.93
CA ALA A 146 -13.09 0.55 3.38
C ALA A 146 -12.72 0.84 4.84
N LEU A 147 -11.90 0.00 5.47
CA LEU A 147 -11.39 0.18 6.81
C LEU A 147 -9.88 0.31 6.69
N ASP A 148 -9.31 1.32 7.34
CA ASP A 148 -7.88 1.59 7.18
C ASP A 148 -7.24 1.93 8.53
N LEU A 149 -5.93 1.67 8.61
CA LEU A 149 -5.10 2.10 9.71
C LEU A 149 -4.01 3.04 9.18
N LEU A 150 -3.99 4.27 9.69
CA LEU A 150 -2.90 5.21 9.47
C LEU A 150 -1.99 5.20 10.70
N VAL A 151 -0.70 4.92 10.50
CA VAL A 151 0.31 4.89 11.57
C VAL A 151 1.36 5.96 11.33
N TYR A 152 1.67 6.72 12.36
CA TYR A 152 2.65 7.80 12.35
C TYR A 152 4.03 7.27 12.80
N PRO A 153 5.15 7.89 12.39
CA PRO A 153 6.51 7.49 12.80
C PRO A 153 6.76 7.51 14.31
N ASP A 154 5.94 8.22 15.09
CA ASP A 154 6.00 8.27 16.55
C ASP A 154 5.17 7.17 17.24
N GLY A 155 4.61 6.23 16.48
CA GLY A 155 3.81 5.10 16.97
C GLY A 155 2.35 5.42 17.25
N ARG A 156 1.92 6.68 17.14
CA ARG A 156 0.49 6.99 17.15
C ARG A 156 -0.18 6.36 15.93
N HIS A 157 -1.46 6.02 16.04
CA HIS A 157 -2.24 5.55 14.92
C HIS A 157 -3.67 6.08 14.96
N SER A 158 -4.33 6.10 13.81
CA SER A 158 -5.74 6.40 13.64
C SER A 158 -6.41 5.32 12.81
N ILE A 159 -7.64 4.97 13.19
CA ILE A 159 -8.46 4.01 12.44
C ILE A 159 -9.47 4.84 11.65
N LEU A 160 -9.35 4.79 10.33
CA LEU A 160 -10.11 5.60 9.40
C LEU A 160 -11.36 4.84 8.92
N ASP A 161 -12.31 5.60 8.36
CA ASP A 161 -13.42 5.08 7.55
C ASP A 161 -14.28 3.97 8.22
N ARG A 162 -14.39 4.05 9.55
CA ARG A 162 -15.18 3.10 10.35
C ARG A 162 -16.65 3.04 9.96
N ASP A 163 -17.22 4.16 9.51
CA ASP A 163 -18.63 4.24 9.17
C ASP A 163 -18.90 3.64 7.78
N GLU A 164 -17.98 3.84 6.85
CA GLU A 164 -17.93 3.21 5.54
C GLU A 164 -17.83 1.68 5.67
N PHE A 165 -16.90 1.17 6.48
CA PHE A 165 -16.82 -0.27 6.79
C PHE A 165 -18.11 -0.84 7.42
N ARG A 166 -18.74 -0.09 8.33
CA ARG A 166 -20.02 -0.49 8.94
C ARG A 166 -21.14 -0.57 7.91
N ALA A 167 -21.12 0.29 6.90
CA ALA A 167 -22.12 0.33 5.84
C ALA A 167 -21.97 -0.79 4.79
N LEU A 168 -20.83 -1.50 4.75
CA LEU A 168 -20.61 -2.59 3.80
C LEU A 168 -21.56 -3.77 4.00
N HIS A 169 -22.04 -4.32 2.88
CA HIS A 169 -22.89 -5.51 2.82
C HIS A 169 -22.06 -6.81 2.77
N ILE A 170 -21.17 -6.98 3.74
CA ILE A 170 -20.32 -8.19 3.89
C ILE A 170 -20.87 -9.12 4.97
N ASN A 171 -20.53 -10.42 4.88
CA ASN A 171 -21.03 -11.40 5.84
C ASN A 171 -20.29 -11.33 7.20
N GLY A 172 -20.85 -11.96 8.23
CA GLY A 172 -20.30 -11.91 9.58
C GLY A 172 -18.92 -12.58 9.74
N HIS A 173 -18.54 -13.50 8.85
CA HIS A 173 -17.20 -14.08 8.85
C HIS A 173 -16.17 -13.10 8.29
N GLU A 174 -16.45 -12.48 7.13
CA GLU A 174 -15.57 -11.48 6.53
C GLU A 174 -15.36 -10.28 7.46
N ARG A 175 -16.45 -9.80 8.09
CA ARG A 175 -16.35 -8.71 9.06
C ARG A 175 -15.44 -9.06 10.23
N ARG A 176 -15.47 -10.31 10.70
CA ARG A 176 -14.59 -10.78 11.78
C ARG A 176 -13.14 -10.80 11.32
N MET A 177 -12.87 -11.39 10.16
CA MET A 177 -11.50 -11.49 9.62
C MET A 177 -10.88 -10.11 9.36
N ALA A 178 -11.66 -9.16 8.84
CA ALA A 178 -11.24 -7.77 8.66
C ALA A 178 -10.85 -7.10 9.99
N LEU A 179 -11.63 -7.31 11.05
CA LEU A 179 -11.34 -6.77 12.37
C LEU A 179 -10.15 -7.47 13.04
N GLU A 180 -9.98 -8.78 12.86
CA GLU A 180 -8.80 -9.52 13.31
C GLU A 180 -7.53 -9.04 12.58
N GLY A 181 -7.62 -8.76 11.27
CA GLY A 181 -6.52 -8.15 10.51
C GLY A 181 -6.15 -6.76 11.00
N LEU A 182 -7.14 -5.94 11.36
CA LEU A 182 -6.90 -4.64 11.99
C LEU A 182 -6.21 -4.78 13.36
N GLU A 183 -6.65 -5.71 14.20
CA GLU A 183 -6.00 -5.98 15.48
C GLU A 183 -4.55 -6.45 15.31
N GLU A 184 -4.28 -7.31 14.32
CA GLU A 184 -2.93 -7.76 13.99
C GLU A 184 -2.02 -6.57 13.62
N LEU A 185 -2.50 -5.66 12.76
CA LEU A 185 -1.75 -4.44 12.40
C LEU A 185 -1.49 -3.54 13.61
N VAL A 186 -2.50 -3.33 14.46
CA VAL A 186 -2.33 -2.52 15.67
C VAL A 186 -1.26 -3.14 16.57
N GLN A 187 -1.25 -4.46 16.75
CA GLN A 187 -0.23 -5.15 17.55
C GLN A 187 1.17 -5.05 16.94
N LEU A 188 1.28 -5.19 15.61
CA LEU A 188 2.53 -5.05 14.86
C LEU A 188 3.20 -3.69 15.15
N PHE A 189 2.44 -2.60 15.03
CA PHE A 189 2.96 -1.24 15.21
C PHE A 189 3.03 -0.78 16.68
N GLN A 190 2.39 -1.48 17.62
CA GLN A 190 2.55 -1.23 19.06
C GLN A 190 3.82 -1.87 19.64
N THR A 191 4.28 -2.98 19.06
CA THR A 191 5.43 -3.73 19.59
C THR A 191 6.76 -3.11 19.18
N THR A 192 6.81 -2.38 18.06
CA THR A 192 8.02 -1.73 17.56
C THR A 192 7.64 -0.45 16.80
N LEU A 193 8.30 0.66 17.09
CA LEU A 193 8.01 1.97 16.46
C LEU A 193 8.25 1.97 14.95
N THR A 194 9.26 1.22 14.50
CA THR A 194 9.63 1.05 13.09
C THR A 194 9.83 -0.45 12.84
N PRO A 195 8.76 -1.23 12.63
CA PRO A 195 8.89 -2.66 12.38
C PRO A 195 9.64 -2.88 11.06
N ASN A 196 10.52 -3.88 11.03
CA ASN A 196 11.11 -4.31 9.76
C ASN A 196 10.05 -5.14 9.00
N LEU A 197 9.26 -4.46 8.16
CA LEU A 197 8.14 -5.09 7.44
C LEU A 197 8.58 -6.18 6.46
N VAL A 198 9.85 -6.20 6.06
CA VAL A 198 10.42 -7.30 5.26
C VAL A 198 10.34 -8.63 6.01
N ASP A 199 10.32 -8.63 7.34
CA ASP A 199 10.17 -9.85 8.15
C ASP A 199 8.77 -10.48 8.04
N LEU A 200 7.80 -9.78 7.43
CA LEU A 200 6.49 -10.33 7.07
C LEU A 200 6.52 -11.17 5.77
N LEU A 201 7.56 -11.01 4.93
CA LEU A 201 7.74 -11.65 3.62
C LEU A 201 8.68 -12.85 3.69
#